data_AF-A0A9N8KI46-F1
#
_entry.id   AF-A0A9N8KI46-F1
#
_cell.length_a   1.000
_cell.length_b   1.000
_cell.length_c   1.000
_cell.angle_alpha   90.00
_cell.angle_beta   90.00
_cell.angle_gamma   90.00
#
_symmetry.space_group_name_H-M   'P 1'
#
loop_
_entity.id
_entity.type
_entity.pdbx_description
1 polymer ?
#
loop_
_entity_poly.entity_id
_entity_poly.type
_entity_poly.pdbx_seq_one_letter_code
_entity_poly.pdbx_strand_id
1 'polypeptide(L)'
;MAPSQRWKARAKLPVAVVPEKEAETARRQTKKVDIAQRVKPLPDLTPLQRAIECRTTTQAAEDMTREQFNFLAFWRSYMNDGMSPLESTKACLGLLDTAVTLDDIYDLTFILRNKGSVECAKTGRQLVSLCAELGHAEATIQVVGSALRQDATKPGIMASRTALKALDRLREVASTGNVRALVMEANVARHARQVNRAATLYQKALDLMATNDDVQPDDKYSKIKDELSSPWIELAYLYHTQGKNIEALKAYQAGTEKDDPMAYFNLARLDLFMAHNQHTHDWLYNITKAAASGYYKAAHELGEYYANSATNPSIPQQSFLEKLSGFSAFLYKQNVNLNPKANIAHHDAFASTPELRIKLAHQWLLTASKNYYLPADITLAELYLQKFIYPEGTLSKPLDPYGHSTDEDRIDNPLYSPDKAQVMLTQVLTGCLKIAEAKGISTTNAEYLHLARPWSLHAEVLEAVEGDEVLQQLKDSAEMIADAAGIDIYSSAELPDGIPHLGFLRYHKGTRGEGLKEKEEEE
;
A
#
# COMPACT_ATOMS: atom_id res chain seq x y z
N MET A 1 35.04 -44.46 28.26
CA MET A 1 34.12 -45.17 27.32
C MET A 1 34.54 -44.81 25.91
N ALA A 2 35.09 -45.77 25.17
CA ALA A 2 35.73 -45.56 23.86
C ALA A 2 34.78 -45.92 22.70
N PRO A 3 34.91 -45.32 21.50
CA PRO A 3 33.99 -45.54 20.39
C PRO A 3 34.30 -46.84 19.64
N SER A 4 33.24 -47.56 19.26
CA SER A 4 33.30 -48.89 18.65
C SER A 4 33.93 -48.91 17.26
N GLN A 5 34.97 -49.73 17.10
CA GLN A 5 35.61 -50.07 15.82
C GLN A 5 34.74 -51.02 14.97
N ARG A 6 33.79 -50.49 14.17
CA ARG A 6 32.97 -51.33 13.27
C ARG A 6 32.91 -50.87 11.81
N TRP A 7 33.94 -50.17 11.31
CA TRP A 7 33.94 -49.53 9.98
C TRP A 7 35.08 -49.90 9.03
N LYS A 8 35.78 -51.04 9.20
CA LYS A 8 36.94 -51.40 8.34
C LYS A 8 36.88 -52.73 7.57
N ALA A 9 35.70 -53.21 7.17
CA ALA A 9 35.61 -54.44 6.37
C ALA A 9 34.55 -54.42 5.25
N ARG A 10 34.49 -53.34 4.47
CA ARG A 10 33.81 -53.33 3.15
C ARG A 10 34.73 -52.68 2.10
N ALA A 11 35.81 -53.39 1.77
CA ALA A 11 36.59 -53.07 0.58
C ALA A 11 36.72 -54.36 -0.24
N LYS A 12 36.38 -54.24 -1.53
CA LYS A 12 36.54 -55.24 -2.61
C LYS A 12 35.41 -56.26 -2.77
N LEU A 13 34.27 -55.78 -3.26
CA LEU A 13 33.46 -56.56 -4.21
C LEU A 13 33.56 -55.86 -5.57
N PRO A 14 33.81 -56.58 -6.68
CA PRO A 14 33.78 -56.00 -8.01
C PRO A 14 32.35 -55.53 -8.32
N VAL A 15 32.20 -54.22 -8.55
CA VAL A 15 30.95 -53.65 -9.06
C VAL A 15 30.79 -54.15 -10.49
N ALA A 16 29.83 -55.05 -10.72
CA ALA A 16 29.38 -55.37 -12.06
C ALA A 16 28.86 -54.08 -12.70
N VAL A 17 29.51 -53.63 -13.77
CA VAL A 17 29.03 -52.52 -14.60
C VAL A 17 27.79 -53.03 -15.32
N VAL A 18 26.62 -52.79 -14.72
CA VAL A 18 25.33 -53.09 -15.32
C VAL A 18 25.11 -52.11 -16.49
N PRO A 19 24.65 -52.56 -17.67
CA PRO A 19 24.33 -51.71 -18.84
C PRO A 19 23.15 -50.73 -18.62
N GLU A 20 22.70 -50.57 -17.37
CA GLU A 20 21.55 -49.75 -16.98
C GLU A 20 21.75 -48.27 -17.31
N LYS A 21 22.99 -47.76 -17.17
CA LYS A 21 23.30 -46.37 -17.53
C LYS A 21 23.10 -46.10 -19.01
N GLU A 22 23.57 -46.99 -19.88
CA GLU A 22 23.41 -46.81 -21.34
C GLU A 22 21.95 -46.91 -21.77
N ALA A 23 21.19 -47.85 -21.19
CA ALA A 23 19.75 -47.98 -21.41
C ALA A 23 18.97 -46.76 -20.89
N GLU A 24 19.35 -46.18 -19.76
CA GLU A 24 18.75 -44.97 -19.22
C GLU A 24 19.08 -43.74 -20.08
N THR A 25 20.31 -43.67 -20.61
CA THR A 25 20.72 -42.57 -21.51
C THR A 25 19.98 -42.66 -22.85
N ALA A 26 19.82 -43.87 -23.40
CA ALA A 26 19.06 -44.13 -24.62
C ALA A 26 17.56 -43.83 -24.45
N ARG A 27 16.95 -44.19 -23.30
CA ARG A 27 15.57 -43.81 -22.96
C ARG A 27 15.38 -42.30 -22.83
N ARG A 28 16.35 -41.60 -22.24
CA ARG A 28 16.33 -40.12 -22.15
C ARG A 28 16.46 -39.46 -23.53
N GLN A 29 17.27 -40.02 -24.42
CA GLN A 29 17.42 -39.51 -25.79
C GLN A 29 16.17 -39.76 -26.65
N THR A 30 15.57 -40.95 -26.59
CA THR A 30 14.30 -41.23 -27.30
C THR A 30 13.17 -40.34 -26.80
N LYS A 31 13.03 -40.14 -25.48
CA LYS A 31 12.05 -39.20 -24.91
C LYS A 31 12.26 -37.76 -25.42
N LYS A 32 13.51 -37.29 -25.55
CA LYS A 32 13.80 -35.94 -26.08
C LYS A 32 13.36 -35.77 -27.53
N VAL A 33 13.54 -36.79 -28.38
CA VAL A 33 13.16 -36.74 -29.80
C VAL A 33 11.63 -36.73 -29.96
N ASP A 34 10.91 -37.56 -29.21
CA ASP A 34 9.44 -37.56 -29.20
C ASP A 34 8.87 -36.22 -28.70
N ILE A 35 9.51 -35.64 -27.69
CA ILE A 35 9.10 -34.35 -27.14
C ILE A 35 9.28 -33.23 -28.17
N ALA A 36 10.44 -33.17 -28.86
CA ALA A 36 10.70 -32.14 -29.87
C ALA A 36 9.71 -32.20 -31.06
N GLN A 37 9.24 -33.40 -31.43
CA GLN A 37 8.24 -33.56 -32.49
C GLN A 37 6.83 -33.11 -32.09
N ARG A 38 6.53 -33.02 -30.78
CA ARG A 38 5.23 -32.55 -30.25
C ARG A 38 5.13 -31.02 -30.14
N VAL A 39 6.25 -30.30 -30.22
CA VAL A 39 6.27 -28.84 -30.10
C VAL A 39 6.00 -28.19 -31.46
N LYS A 40 4.80 -28.41 -32.00
CA LYS A 40 4.26 -27.51 -33.01
C LYS A 40 3.51 -26.39 -32.29
N PRO A 41 3.66 -25.11 -32.68
CA PRO A 41 2.85 -24.04 -32.11
C PRO A 41 1.38 -24.44 -32.19
N LEU A 42 0.66 -24.31 -31.08
CA LEU A 42 -0.77 -24.59 -31.09
C LEU A 42 -1.45 -23.64 -32.09
N PRO A 43 -2.52 -24.11 -32.77
CA PRO A 43 -3.30 -23.25 -33.65
C PRO A 43 -3.85 -22.06 -32.89
N ASP A 44 -4.23 -20.98 -33.59
CA ASP A 44 -4.86 -19.83 -32.94
C ASP A 44 -6.23 -20.23 -32.39
N LEU A 45 -6.26 -20.51 -31.09
CA LEU A 45 -7.45 -20.89 -30.35
C LEU A 45 -8.19 -19.66 -29.82
N THR A 46 -9.51 -19.75 -29.78
CA THR A 46 -10.37 -18.78 -29.08
C THR A 46 -10.05 -18.76 -27.57
N PRO A 47 -10.36 -17.67 -26.85
CA PRO A 47 -10.07 -17.60 -25.42
C PRO A 47 -10.71 -18.71 -24.60
N LEU A 48 -11.93 -19.15 -24.96
CA LEU A 48 -12.59 -20.29 -24.32
C LEU A 48 -11.83 -21.59 -24.52
N GLN A 49 -11.33 -21.86 -25.74
CA GLN A 49 -10.51 -23.04 -26.02
C GLN A 49 -9.18 -23.00 -25.28
N ARG A 50 -8.54 -21.82 -25.21
CA ARG A 50 -7.32 -21.60 -24.41
C ARG A 50 -7.57 -21.87 -22.92
N ALA A 51 -8.71 -21.40 -22.40
CA ALA A 51 -9.11 -21.61 -21.01
C ALA A 51 -9.28 -23.08 -20.67
N ILE A 52 -9.91 -23.87 -21.55
CA ILE A 52 -10.07 -25.32 -21.40
C ILE A 52 -8.70 -26.02 -21.38
N GLU A 53 -7.86 -25.74 -22.37
CA GLU A 53 -6.54 -26.39 -22.52
C GLU A 53 -5.63 -26.09 -21.32
N CYS A 54 -5.56 -24.81 -20.92
CA CYS A 54 -4.75 -24.37 -19.79
C CYS A 54 -5.44 -24.56 -18.43
N ARG A 55 -6.62 -25.20 -18.37
CA ARG A 55 -7.54 -25.29 -17.22
C ARG A 55 -7.49 -24.02 -16.36
N THR A 56 -7.92 -22.92 -16.96
CA THR A 56 -7.99 -21.58 -16.37
C THR A 56 -9.34 -20.93 -16.70
N THR A 57 -9.57 -19.72 -16.22
CA THR A 57 -10.76 -18.93 -16.55
C THR A 57 -10.63 -18.33 -17.96
N THR A 58 -11.75 -18.02 -18.60
CA THR A 58 -11.76 -17.31 -19.90
C THR A 58 -11.05 -15.96 -19.79
N GLN A 59 -11.32 -15.20 -18.74
CA GLN A 59 -10.70 -13.89 -18.52
C GLN A 59 -9.17 -14.00 -18.43
N ALA A 60 -8.64 -14.95 -17.66
CA ALA A 60 -7.20 -15.16 -17.60
C ALA A 60 -6.63 -15.57 -18.98
N ALA A 61 -7.34 -16.39 -19.74
CA ALA A 61 -6.89 -16.81 -21.07
C ALA A 61 -6.92 -15.69 -22.12
N GLU A 62 -7.81 -14.70 -21.98
CA GLU A 62 -7.86 -13.50 -22.82
C GLU A 62 -6.64 -12.61 -22.65
N ASP A 63 -6.11 -12.51 -21.43
CA ASP A 63 -4.95 -11.67 -21.11
C ASP A 63 -3.59 -12.34 -21.40
N MET A 64 -3.57 -13.65 -21.69
CA MET A 64 -2.32 -14.36 -21.99
C MET A 64 -1.84 -14.07 -23.40
N THR A 65 -0.53 -13.81 -23.54
CA THR A 65 0.13 -13.83 -24.85
C THR A 65 0.11 -15.26 -25.43
N ARG A 66 0.37 -15.38 -26.73
CA ARG A 66 0.43 -16.68 -27.40
C ARG A 66 1.56 -17.55 -26.80
N GLU A 67 2.66 -16.90 -26.46
CA GLU A 67 3.87 -17.45 -25.84
C GLU A 67 3.56 -18.01 -24.45
N GLN A 68 2.87 -17.24 -23.62
CA GLN A 68 2.43 -17.64 -22.28
C GLN A 68 1.44 -18.81 -22.33
N PHE A 69 0.47 -18.75 -23.26
CA PHE A 69 -0.49 -19.82 -23.50
C PHE A 69 0.22 -21.14 -23.87
N ASN A 70 1.10 -21.09 -24.89
CA ASN A 70 1.87 -22.26 -25.32
C ASN A 70 2.71 -22.83 -24.18
N PHE A 71 3.42 -21.97 -23.45
CA PHE A 71 4.19 -22.37 -22.26
C PHE A 71 3.32 -23.14 -21.26
N LEU A 72 2.18 -22.58 -20.86
CA LEU A 72 1.33 -23.18 -19.82
C LEU A 72 0.73 -24.51 -20.27
N ALA A 73 0.31 -24.61 -21.54
CA ALA A 73 -0.22 -25.85 -22.12
C ALA A 73 0.85 -26.96 -22.14
N PHE A 74 2.05 -26.66 -22.67
CA PHE A 74 3.14 -27.64 -22.71
C PHE A 74 3.65 -28.01 -21.31
N TRP A 75 3.80 -27.03 -20.43
CA TRP A 75 4.26 -27.27 -19.05
C TRP A 75 3.33 -28.22 -18.30
N ARG A 76 2.00 -28.05 -18.46
CA ARG A 76 1.01 -28.99 -17.89
C ARG A 76 1.05 -30.37 -18.54
N SER A 77 1.26 -30.42 -19.86
CA SER A 77 1.42 -31.69 -20.59
C SER A 77 2.62 -32.50 -20.05
N TYR A 78 3.78 -31.86 -19.87
CA TYR A 78 4.95 -32.54 -19.29
C TYR A 78 4.74 -32.98 -17.84
N MET A 79 4.05 -32.16 -17.04
CA MET A 79 3.65 -32.52 -15.68
C MET A 79 2.74 -33.77 -15.67
N ASN A 80 1.80 -33.88 -16.60
CA ASN A 80 0.94 -35.06 -16.74
C ASN A 80 1.74 -36.30 -17.20
N ASP A 81 2.80 -36.11 -17.97
CA ASP A 81 3.76 -37.15 -18.38
C ASP A 81 4.76 -37.54 -17.25
N GLY A 82 4.55 -37.01 -16.04
CA GLY A 82 5.30 -37.36 -14.83
C GLY A 82 6.64 -36.64 -14.67
N MET A 83 6.93 -35.60 -15.47
CA MET A 83 8.12 -34.77 -15.25
C MET A 83 7.95 -33.90 -14.01
N SER A 84 9.06 -33.61 -13.32
CA SER A 84 9.01 -32.68 -12.20
C SER A 84 8.70 -31.25 -12.69
N PRO A 85 8.16 -30.37 -11.84
CA PRO A 85 7.85 -28.99 -12.22
C PRO A 85 9.04 -28.23 -12.81
N LEU A 86 10.22 -28.37 -12.19
CA LEU A 86 11.44 -27.70 -12.63
C LEU A 86 11.96 -28.25 -13.96
N GLU A 87 11.93 -29.57 -14.16
CA GLU A 87 12.32 -30.17 -15.43
C GLU A 87 11.35 -29.80 -16.55
N SER A 88 10.05 -29.74 -16.25
CA SER A 88 9.02 -29.28 -17.19
C SER A 88 9.27 -27.84 -17.62
N THR A 89 9.55 -26.93 -16.68
CA THR A 89 9.87 -25.52 -16.99
C THR A 89 11.14 -25.42 -17.84
N LYS A 90 12.21 -26.14 -17.48
CA LYS A 90 13.45 -26.16 -18.26
C LYS A 90 13.26 -26.75 -19.66
N ALA A 91 12.43 -27.78 -19.78
CA ALA A 91 12.08 -28.36 -21.08
C ALA A 91 11.33 -27.34 -21.93
N CYS A 92 10.31 -26.67 -21.40
CA CYS A 92 9.59 -25.62 -22.12
C CYS A 92 10.52 -24.48 -22.57
N LEU A 93 11.39 -23.97 -21.69
CA LEU A 93 12.36 -22.92 -22.03
C LEU A 93 13.39 -23.36 -23.08
N GLY A 94 13.76 -24.65 -23.11
CA GLY A 94 14.71 -25.19 -24.09
C GLY A 94 14.08 -25.60 -25.43
N LEU A 95 12.76 -25.80 -25.48
CA LEU A 95 12.04 -26.28 -26.66
C LEU A 95 11.32 -25.15 -27.42
N LEU A 96 10.87 -24.14 -26.70
CA LEU A 96 10.29 -22.94 -27.29
C LEU A 96 11.44 -22.05 -27.71
N ASP A 97 12.08 -22.44 -28.82
CA ASP A 97 13.23 -21.79 -29.46
C ASP A 97 13.08 -20.26 -29.37
N THR A 98 13.79 -19.67 -28.39
CA THR A 98 13.85 -18.25 -27.99
C THR A 98 12.56 -17.46 -27.70
N ALA A 99 11.35 -18.00 -27.93
CA ALA A 99 10.13 -17.21 -27.86
C ALA A 99 9.60 -16.93 -26.44
N VAL A 100 9.93 -17.76 -25.44
CA VAL A 100 9.43 -17.59 -24.06
C VAL A 100 10.59 -17.30 -23.12
N THR A 101 10.53 -16.15 -22.45
CA THR A 101 11.48 -15.72 -21.43
C THR A 101 11.00 -16.06 -20.02
N LEU A 102 11.88 -15.94 -19.02
CA LEU A 102 11.45 -16.03 -17.62
C LEU A 102 10.51 -14.88 -17.22
N ASP A 103 10.63 -13.71 -17.86
CA ASP A 103 9.72 -12.57 -17.66
C ASP A 103 8.31 -12.94 -18.13
N ASP A 104 8.16 -13.56 -19.30
CA ASP A 104 6.85 -14.00 -19.81
C ASP A 104 6.17 -14.99 -18.83
N ILE A 105 6.96 -15.92 -18.28
CA ILE A 105 6.46 -16.88 -17.29
C ILE A 105 6.10 -16.16 -15.98
N TYR A 106 6.90 -15.19 -15.55
CA TYR A 106 6.62 -14.42 -14.34
C TYR A 106 5.34 -13.59 -14.47
N ASP A 107 5.13 -12.89 -15.59
CA ASP A 107 3.90 -12.14 -15.89
C ASP A 107 2.67 -13.05 -15.92
N LEU A 108 2.81 -14.24 -16.52
CA LEU A 108 1.75 -15.26 -16.53
C LEU A 108 1.32 -15.61 -15.10
N THR A 109 2.24 -15.61 -14.12
CA THR A 109 1.87 -15.88 -12.73
C THR A 109 0.93 -14.83 -12.15
N PHE A 110 1.05 -13.56 -12.56
CA PHE A 110 0.17 -12.48 -12.14
C PHE A 110 -1.24 -12.68 -12.70
N ILE A 111 -1.34 -13.02 -14.00
CA ILE A 111 -2.62 -13.35 -14.66
C ILE A 111 -3.30 -14.51 -13.94
N LEU A 112 -2.58 -15.61 -13.70
CA LEU A 112 -3.12 -16.80 -13.05
C LEU A 112 -3.57 -16.56 -11.61
N ARG A 113 -2.87 -15.69 -10.87
CA ARG A 113 -3.18 -15.37 -9.47
C ARG A 113 -4.36 -14.42 -9.32
N ASN A 114 -4.52 -13.47 -10.24
CA ASN A 114 -5.50 -12.39 -10.09
C ASN A 114 -6.80 -12.63 -10.88
N LYS A 115 -6.71 -13.35 -12.00
CA LYS A 115 -7.85 -13.56 -12.92
C LYS A 115 -8.22 -15.03 -13.08
N GLY A 116 -7.36 -15.95 -12.63
CA GLY A 116 -7.58 -17.39 -12.69
C GLY A 116 -8.46 -17.93 -11.56
N SER A 117 -8.72 -19.25 -11.58
CA SER A 117 -9.40 -19.95 -10.48
C SER A 117 -8.48 -20.12 -9.26
N VAL A 118 -9.01 -20.64 -8.15
CA VAL A 118 -8.20 -20.98 -6.96
C VAL A 118 -7.06 -21.96 -7.29
N GLU A 119 -7.30 -22.91 -8.20
CA GLU A 119 -6.25 -23.82 -8.69
C GLU A 119 -5.20 -23.10 -9.53
N CYS A 120 -5.62 -22.18 -10.40
CA CYS A 120 -4.71 -21.32 -11.15
C CYS A 120 -3.83 -20.48 -10.23
N ALA A 121 -4.37 -19.94 -9.15
CA ALA A 121 -3.59 -19.19 -8.17
C ALA A 121 -2.53 -20.08 -7.48
N LYS A 122 -2.83 -21.38 -7.24
CA LYS A 122 -1.83 -22.35 -6.76
C LYS A 122 -0.74 -22.59 -7.81
N THR A 123 -1.13 -22.78 -9.08
CA THR A 123 -0.17 -22.90 -10.20
C THR A 123 0.71 -21.66 -10.34
N GLY A 124 0.13 -20.46 -10.27
CA GLY A 124 0.85 -19.19 -10.33
C GLY A 124 1.91 -19.09 -9.23
N ARG A 125 1.57 -19.40 -7.97
CA ARG A 125 2.55 -19.44 -6.86
C ARG A 125 3.67 -20.46 -7.07
N GLN A 126 3.34 -21.62 -7.66
CA GLN A 126 4.34 -22.64 -7.99
C GLN A 126 5.29 -22.13 -9.09
N LEU A 127 4.77 -21.49 -10.14
CA LEU A 127 5.57 -20.90 -11.21
C LEU A 127 6.48 -19.78 -10.69
N VAL A 128 6.00 -18.91 -9.79
CA VAL A 128 6.85 -17.90 -9.13
C VAL A 128 8.04 -18.55 -8.44
N SER A 129 7.80 -19.63 -7.68
CA SER A 129 8.88 -20.37 -6.99
C SER A 129 9.88 -20.96 -7.97
N LEU A 130 9.41 -21.46 -9.12
CA LEU A 130 10.27 -22.01 -10.17
C LEU A 130 11.08 -20.91 -10.88
N CYS A 131 10.49 -19.76 -11.18
CA CYS A 131 11.20 -18.61 -11.73
C CYS A 131 12.30 -18.14 -10.78
N ALA A 132 12.03 -18.09 -9.47
CA ALA A 132 13.04 -17.78 -8.46
C ALA A 132 14.19 -18.81 -8.44
N GLU A 133 13.88 -20.12 -8.49
CA GLU A 133 14.91 -21.16 -8.56
C GLU A 133 15.77 -21.08 -9.83
N LEU A 134 15.19 -20.58 -10.93
CA LEU A 134 15.84 -20.34 -12.22
C LEU A 134 16.57 -19.00 -12.31
N GLY A 135 16.57 -18.20 -11.24
CA GLY A 135 17.35 -16.96 -11.14
C GLY A 135 16.63 -15.69 -11.60
N HIS A 136 15.32 -15.70 -11.77
CA HIS A 136 14.56 -14.49 -12.05
C HIS A 136 14.54 -13.57 -10.82
N ALA A 137 14.98 -12.32 -10.99
CA ALA A 137 15.14 -11.35 -9.91
C ALA A 137 13.84 -11.06 -9.16
N GLU A 138 12.78 -10.61 -9.85
CA GLU A 138 11.53 -10.23 -9.18
C GLU A 138 10.81 -11.42 -8.55
N ALA A 139 10.75 -12.57 -9.22
CA ALA A 139 10.25 -13.80 -8.61
C ALA A 139 10.99 -14.15 -7.31
N THR A 140 12.33 -13.95 -7.27
CA THR A 140 13.12 -14.16 -6.06
C THR A 140 12.73 -13.19 -4.95
N ILE A 141 12.60 -11.91 -5.28
CA ILE A 141 12.13 -10.86 -4.36
C ILE A 141 10.74 -11.22 -3.82
N GLN A 142 9.82 -11.61 -4.68
CA GLN A 142 8.45 -11.97 -4.32
C GLN A 142 8.38 -13.21 -3.41
N VAL A 143 9.19 -14.25 -3.67
CA VAL A 143 9.26 -15.44 -2.80
C VAL A 143 9.77 -15.05 -1.42
N VAL A 144 10.85 -14.26 -1.34
CA VAL A 144 11.40 -13.80 -0.05
C VAL A 144 10.43 -12.87 0.67
N GLY A 145 9.80 -11.93 -0.03
CA GLY A 145 8.78 -11.03 0.54
C GLY A 145 7.58 -11.78 1.09
N SER A 146 7.09 -12.80 0.36
CA SER A 146 6.03 -13.68 0.86
C SER A 146 6.48 -14.48 2.08
N ALA A 147 7.72 -14.98 2.10
CA ALA A 147 8.25 -15.72 3.24
C ALA A 147 8.39 -14.82 4.48
N LEU A 148 8.86 -13.58 4.32
CA LEU A 148 8.96 -12.59 5.40
C LEU A 148 7.58 -12.27 6.02
N ARG A 149 6.58 -11.96 5.19
CA ARG A 149 5.21 -11.70 5.67
C ARG A 149 4.62 -12.89 6.42
N GLN A 150 4.85 -14.11 5.93
CA GLN A 150 4.40 -15.32 6.59
C GLN A 150 5.15 -15.59 7.89
N ASP A 151 6.44 -15.30 7.96
CA ASP A 151 7.25 -15.51 9.16
C ASP A 151 6.80 -14.63 10.34
N ALA A 152 6.26 -13.43 10.05
CA ALA A 152 5.67 -12.55 11.06
C ALA A 152 4.44 -13.18 11.77
N THR A 153 3.67 -14.01 11.06
CA THR A 153 2.51 -14.72 11.63
C THR A 153 2.81 -16.15 12.04
N LYS A 154 3.82 -16.77 11.43
CA LYS A 154 4.25 -18.16 11.63
C LYS A 154 5.78 -18.21 11.70
N PRO A 155 6.38 -18.03 12.88
CA PRO A 155 7.84 -18.01 13.03
C PRO A 155 8.49 -19.30 12.51
N GLY A 156 9.57 -19.16 11.73
CA GLY A 156 10.36 -20.27 11.18
C GLY A 156 10.14 -20.54 9.70
N ILE A 157 9.20 -19.84 9.03
CA ILE A 157 8.99 -19.91 7.58
C ILE A 157 10.24 -19.48 6.82
N MET A 158 10.98 -18.49 7.33
CA MET A 158 12.26 -18.05 6.74
C MET A 158 13.35 -19.13 6.79
N ALA A 159 13.24 -20.12 7.68
CA ALA A 159 14.15 -21.26 7.76
C ALA A 159 13.75 -22.40 6.80
N SER A 160 12.64 -22.28 6.08
CA SER A 160 12.23 -23.29 5.09
C SER A 160 13.25 -23.39 3.95
N ARG A 161 13.41 -24.60 3.40
CA ARG A 161 14.36 -24.86 2.30
C ARG A 161 14.12 -23.95 1.10
N THR A 162 12.85 -23.65 0.79
CA THR A 162 12.47 -22.76 -0.31
C THR A 162 12.91 -21.32 -0.04
N ALA A 163 12.66 -20.82 1.17
CA ALA A 163 13.08 -19.47 1.57
C ALA A 163 14.61 -19.35 1.58
N LEU A 164 15.33 -20.33 2.12
CA LEU A 164 16.80 -20.32 2.14
C LEU A 164 17.42 -20.28 0.73
N LYS A 165 16.91 -21.11 -0.20
CA LYS A 165 17.35 -21.04 -1.61
C LYS A 165 17.08 -19.67 -2.24
N ALA A 166 15.89 -19.12 -2.00
CA ALA A 166 15.51 -17.81 -2.52
C ALA A 166 16.37 -16.69 -1.91
N LEU A 167 16.76 -16.80 -0.63
CA LEU A 167 17.68 -15.88 0.02
C LEU A 167 19.09 -15.91 -0.57
N ASP A 168 19.60 -17.09 -0.92
CA ASP A 168 20.90 -17.20 -1.58
C ASP A 168 20.86 -16.53 -2.96
N ARG A 169 19.79 -16.77 -3.73
CA ARG A 169 19.55 -16.05 -5.01
C ARG A 169 19.38 -14.56 -4.81
N LEU A 170 18.68 -14.12 -3.77
CA LEU A 170 18.47 -12.71 -3.50
C LEU A 170 19.80 -11.98 -3.29
N ARG A 171 20.75 -12.59 -2.57
CA ARG A 171 22.09 -12.03 -2.37
C ARG A 171 22.90 -11.96 -3.67
N GLU A 172 22.78 -12.98 -4.52
CA GLU A 172 23.39 -12.97 -5.86
C GLU A 172 22.82 -11.84 -6.73
N VAL A 173 21.51 -11.61 -6.70
CA VAL A 173 20.86 -10.52 -7.45
C VAL A 173 21.19 -9.15 -6.84
N ALA A 174 21.24 -9.03 -5.51
CA ALA A 174 21.62 -7.80 -4.84
C ALA A 174 23.09 -7.40 -5.11
N SER A 175 23.98 -8.39 -5.29
CA SER A 175 25.39 -8.12 -5.59
C SER A 175 25.62 -7.57 -7.00
N THR A 176 24.68 -7.76 -7.94
CA THR A 176 24.74 -7.16 -9.29
C THR A 176 24.32 -5.69 -9.31
N GLY A 177 23.90 -5.13 -8.17
CA GLY A 177 23.44 -3.74 -8.07
C GLY A 177 21.95 -3.56 -8.35
N ASN A 178 21.14 -4.63 -8.38
CA ASN A 178 19.70 -4.51 -8.46
C ASN A 178 19.14 -3.85 -7.17
N VAL A 179 18.57 -2.65 -7.32
CA VAL A 179 18.07 -1.82 -6.21
C VAL A 179 16.97 -2.53 -5.43
N ARG A 180 15.97 -3.11 -6.09
CA ARG A 180 14.85 -3.80 -5.44
C ARG A 180 15.33 -5.01 -4.61
N ALA A 181 16.29 -5.77 -5.13
CA ALA A 181 16.90 -6.89 -4.41
C ALA A 181 17.70 -6.43 -3.18
N LEU A 182 18.43 -5.30 -3.28
CA LEU A 182 19.10 -4.70 -2.13
C LEU A 182 18.11 -4.28 -1.03
N VAL A 183 16.98 -3.66 -1.40
CA VAL A 183 15.92 -3.29 -0.45
C VAL A 183 15.32 -4.53 0.20
N MET A 184 15.03 -5.58 -0.56
CA MET A 184 14.52 -6.83 0.02
C MET A 184 15.56 -7.50 0.95
N GLU A 185 16.84 -7.50 0.59
CA GLU A 185 17.90 -8.02 1.47
C GLU A 185 17.99 -7.19 2.77
N ALA A 186 17.84 -5.87 2.67
CA ALA A 186 17.77 -4.99 3.83
C ALA A 186 16.55 -5.31 4.72
N ASN A 187 15.38 -5.58 4.14
CA ASN A 187 14.18 -6.03 4.86
C ASN A 187 14.44 -7.34 5.61
N VAL A 188 15.12 -8.31 4.98
CA VAL A 188 15.54 -9.56 5.64
C VAL A 188 16.49 -9.29 6.80
N ALA A 189 17.49 -8.42 6.61
CA ALA A 189 18.43 -8.04 7.66
C ALA A 189 17.71 -7.36 8.83
N ARG A 190 16.73 -6.48 8.55
CA ARG A 190 15.89 -5.82 9.56
C ARG A 190 15.06 -6.84 10.34
N HIS A 191 14.40 -7.76 9.66
CA HIS A 191 13.63 -8.86 10.27
C HIS A 191 14.51 -9.73 11.19
N ALA A 192 15.75 -10.00 10.77
CA ALA A 192 16.75 -10.72 11.56
C ALA A 192 17.42 -9.86 12.66
N ARG A 193 16.92 -8.65 12.93
CA ARG A 193 17.46 -7.66 13.89
C ARG A 193 18.91 -7.23 13.64
N GLN A 194 19.39 -7.37 12.41
CA GLN A 194 20.71 -6.90 11.96
C GLN A 194 20.64 -5.44 11.49
N VAL A 195 20.25 -4.54 12.41
CA VAL A 195 19.88 -3.15 12.09
C VAL A 195 20.97 -2.40 11.32
N ASN A 196 22.24 -2.51 11.73
CA ASN A 196 23.34 -1.83 11.05
C ASN A 196 23.53 -2.33 9.60
N ARG A 197 23.39 -3.64 9.38
CA ARG A 197 23.48 -4.22 8.03
C ARG A 197 22.32 -3.74 7.16
N ALA A 198 21.11 -3.72 7.70
CA ALA A 198 19.93 -3.21 6.99
C ALA A 198 20.14 -1.75 6.57
N ALA A 199 20.61 -0.89 7.48
CA ALA A 199 20.92 0.51 7.19
C ALA A 199 21.97 0.65 6.07
N THR A 200 23.06 -0.14 6.11
CA THR A 200 24.08 -0.14 5.04
C THR A 200 23.51 -0.56 3.69
N LEU A 201 22.63 -1.57 3.66
CA LEU A 201 22.01 -2.05 2.43
C LEU A 201 21.03 -1.02 1.83
N TYR A 202 20.18 -0.39 2.66
CA TYR A 202 19.32 0.70 2.18
C TYR A 202 20.12 1.90 1.70
N GLN A 203 21.18 2.30 2.42
CA GLN A 203 22.05 3.40 1.98
C GLN A 203 22.69 3.08 0.62
N LYS A 204 23.20 1.85 0.44
CA LYS A 204 23.74 1.40 -0.85
C LYS A 204 22.68 1.45 -1.96
N ALA A 205 21.42 1.11 -1.65
CA ALA A 205 20.33 1.23 -2.60
C ALA A 205 20.08 2.69 -2.99
N LEU A 206 20.06 3.62 -2.03
CA LEU A 206 19.93 5.06 -2.30
C LEU A 206 21.09 5.61 -3.13
N ASP A 207 22.32 5.24 -2.80
CA ASP A 207 23.51 5.68 -3.53
C ASP A 207 23.44 5.24 -5.01
N LEU A 208 22.99 4.00 -5.26
CA LEU A 208 22.79 3.48 -6.61
C LEU A 208 21.67 4.21 -7.37
N MET A 209 20.58 4.57 -6.69
CA MET A 209 19.49 5.35 -7.29
C MET A 209 19.97 6.74 -7.69
N ALA A 210 20.74 7.41 -6.84
CA ALA A 210 21.31 8.73 -7.13
C ALA A 210 22.29 8.70 -8.31
N THR A 211 23.05 7.60 -8.49
CA THR A 211 23.96 7.47 -9.64
C THR A 211 23.27 7.14 -10.96
N ASN A 212 22.07 6.54 -10.91
CA ASN A 212 21.36 6.03 -12.08
C ASN A 212 20.24 6.96 -12.59
N ASP A 213 20.10 8.15 -12.04
CA ASP A 213 18.99 9.07 -12.37
C ASP A 213 18.89 9.46 -13.85
N ASP A 214 19.98 9.36 -14.62
CA ASP A 214 20.02 9.69 -16.05
C ASP A 214 19.70 8.50 -16.98
N VAL A 215 19.73 7.27 -16.45
CA VAL A 215 19.45 6.05 -17.22
C VAL A 215 18.53 5.20 -16.36
N GLN A 216 17.23 5.47 -16.43
CA GLN A 216 16.26 4.46 -15.99
C GLN A 216 16.21 3.41 -17.11
N PRO A 217 16.87 2.24 -16.99
CA PRO A 217 16.47 1.12 -17.82
C PRO A 217 14.97 0.96 -17.61
N ASP A 218 14.22 0.71 -18.69
CA ASP A 218 12.78 0.45 -18.65
C ASP A 218 12.54 -0.87 -17.89
N ASP A 219 12.71 -0.81 -16.57
CA ASP A 219 12.43 -1.90 -15.66
C ASP A 219 10.92 -2.01 -15.65
N LYS A 220 10.42 -3.00 -16.40
CA LYS A 220 9.02 -3.37 -16.50
C LYS A 220 8.34 -3.47 -15.12
N TYR A 221 9.10 -3.80 -14.08
CA TYR A 221 8.62 -4.02 -12.73
C TYR A 221 8.78 -2.82 -11.79
N SER A 222 9.38 -1.71 -12.25
CA SER A 222 9.52 -0.46 -11.49
C SER A 222 8.19 0.08 -10.97
N LYS A 223 7.09 -0.20 -11.68
CA LYS A 223 5.73 0.22 -11.32
C LYS A 223 5.05 -0.68 -10.29
N ILE A 224 5.63 -1.85 -9.95
CA ILE A 224 5.11 -2.73 -8.91
C ILE A 224 5.44 -2.12 -7.54
N LYS A 225 4.52 -1.32 -7.01
CA LYS A 225 4.62 -0.66 -5.70
C LYS A 225 4.37 -1.61 -4.52
N ASP A 226 3.67 -2.72 -4.76
CA ASP A 226 3.01 -3.48 -3.69
C ASP A 226 3.93 -4.33 -2.80
N GLU A 227 5.22 -4.51 -3.13
CA GLU A 227 6.06 -5.49 -2.43
C GLU A 227 7.22 -4.89 -1.62
N LEU A 228 7.60 -3.64 -1.90
CA LEU A 228 8.78 -3.02 -1.32
C LEU A 228 8.45 -1.59 -0.89
N SER A 229 8.69 -1.30 0.38
CA SER A 229 8.74 0.06 0.87
C SER A 229 9.93 0.80 0.26
N SER A 230 9.78 2.10 0.06
CA SER A 230 10.85 2.92 -0.50
C SER A 230 12.07 2.91 0.43
N PRO A 231 13.30 2.75 -0.09
CA PRO A 231 14.51 2.62 0.75
C PRO A 231 14.74 3.82 1.68
N TRP A 232 14.37 5.03 1.25
CA TRP A 232 14.48 6.22 2.08
C TRP A 232 13.55 6.19 3.30
N ILE A 233 12.35 5.61 3.18
CA ILE A 233 11.39 5.50 4.29
C ILE A 233 11.93 4.54 5.35
N GLU A 234 12.34 3.34 4.93
CA GLU A 234 12.87 2.33 5.86
C GLU A 234 14.19 2.80 6.51
N LEU A 235 15.10 3.39 5.73
CA LEU A 235 16.36 3.89 6.26
C LEU A 235 16.13 5.00 7.29
N ALA A 236 15.25 5.95 6.98
CA ALA A 236 14.92 7.02 7.89
C ALA A 236 14.27 6.50 9.18
N TYR A 237 13.37 5.52 9.08
CA TYR A 237 12.79 4.86 10.24
C TYR A 237 13.87 4.18 11.11
N LEU A 238 14.83 3.47 10.51
CA LEU A 238 15.94 2.87 11.24
C LEU A 238 16.81 3.92 11.93
N TYR A 239 17.11 5.05 11.28
CA TYR A 239 17.87 6.12 11.91
C TYR A 239 17.10 6.80 13.05
N HIS A 240 15.81 7.08 12.86
CA HIS A 240 14.97 7.68 13.89
C HIS A 240 14.87 6.80 15.14
N THR A 241 14.64 5.49 14.98
CA THR A 241 14.59 4.54 16.10
C THR A 241 15.94 4.39 16.83
N GLN A 242 17.05 4.74 16.18
CA GLN A 242 18.38 4.83 16.80
C GLN A 242 18.68 6.21 17.45
N GLY A 243 17.75 7.18 17.38
CA GLY A 243 17.95 8.55 17.84
C GLY A 243 18.79 9.42 16.88
N LYS A 244 19.09 8.93 15.67
CA LYS A 244 19.86 9.61 14.63
C LYS A 244 18.96 10.46 13.73
N ASN A 245 18.30 11.46 14.33
CA ASN A 245 17.25 12.23 13.64
C ASN A 245 17.78 13.04 12.45
N ILE A 246 19.03 13.49 12.48
CA ILE A 246 19.64 14.25 11.37
C ILE A 246 19.81 13.33 10.14
N GLU A 247 20.27 12.11 10.35
CA GLU A 247 20.41 11.10 9.30
C GLU A 247 19.05 10.63 8.79
N ALA A 248 18.06 10.50 9.67
CA ALA A 248 16.67 10.22 9.29
C ALA A 248 16.11 11.31 8.38
N LEU A 249 16.33 12.58 8.73
CA LEU A 249 15.92 13.73 7.94
C LEU A 249 16.56 13.71 6.55
N LYS A 250 17.87 13.44 6.44
CA LYS A 250 18.57 13.31 5.15
C LYS A 250 17.99 12.19 4.29
N ALA A 251 17.68 11.04 4.89
CA ALA A 251 17.07 9.94 4.17
C ALA A 251 15.68 10.32 3.64
N TYR A 252 14.81 10.93 4.45
CA TYR A 252 13.51 11.42 3.97
C TYR A 252 13.65 12.48 2.88
N GLN A 253 14.63 13.39 2.96
CA GLN A 253 14.89 14.40 1.94
C GLN A 253 15.16 13.76 0.57
N ALA A 254 15.93 12.68 0.51
CA ALA A 254 16.14 11.93 -0.74
C ALA A 254 14.80 11.43 -1.36
N GLY A 255 13.83 11.04 -0.52
CA GLY A 255 12.49 10.69 -0.98
C GLY A 255 11.68 11.89 -1.47
N THR A 256 11.81 13.05 -0.82
CA THR A 256 11.13 14.28 -1.26
C THR A 256 11.66 14.79 -2.61
N GLU A 257 12.93 14.56 -2.91
CA GLU A 257 13.53 14.85 -4.23
C GLU A 257 12.92 13.99 -5.35
N LYS A 258 12.33 12.82 -4.99
CA LYS A 258 11.58 11.94 -5.90
C LYS A 258 10.07 12.18 -5.88
N ASP A 259 9.64 13.26 -5.22
CA ASP A 259 8.23 13.62 -5.03
C ASP A 259 7.40 12.51 -4.36
N ASP A 260 8.02 11.71 -3.48
CA ASP A 260 7.31 10.65 -2.74
C ASP A 260 6.39 11.27 -1.67
N PRO A 261 5.05 11.14 -1.78
CA PRO A 261 4.11 11.69 -0.81
C PRO A 261 4.34 11.17 0.62
N MET A 262 4.73 9.89 0.77
CA MET A 262 4.96 9.29 2.08
C MET A 262 6.27 9.80 2.71
N ALA A 263 7.25 10.18 1.89
CA ALA A 263 8.48 10.82 2.37
C ALA A 263 8.20 12.22 2.91
N TYR A 264 7.41 13.01 2.19
CA TYR A 264 6.94 14.30 2.67
C TYR A 264 6.17 14.17 4.00
N PHE A 265 5.20 13.25 4.08
CA PHE A 265 4.43 13.04 5.30
C PHE A 265 5.34 12.68 6.50
N ASN A 266 6.22 11.69 6.33
CA ASN A 266 7.08 11.24 7.43
C ASN A 266 8.13 12.29 7.81
N LEU A 267 8.59 13.11 6.85
CA LEU A 267 9.46 14.26 7.15
C LEU A 267 8.72 15.30 7.99
N ALA A 268 7.46 15.59 7.69
CA ALA A 268 6.63 16.47 8.52
C ALA A 268 6.50 15.92 9.94
N ARG A 269 6.17 14.62 10.10
CA ARG A 269 6.06 13.98 11.41
C ARG A 269 7.38 14.02 12.21
N LEU A 270 8.51 13.82 11.55
CA LEU A 270 9.83 13.92 12.18
C LEU A 270 10.12 15.36 12.63
N ASP A 271 9.80 16.35 11.80
CA ASP A 271 9.93 17.77 12.14
C ASP A 271 9.08 18.15 13.36
N LEU A 272 7.81 17.73 13.37
CA LEU A 272 6.91 17.91 14.52
C LEU A 272 7.49 17.30 15.81
N PHE A 273 8.05 16.10 15.72
CA PHE A 273 8.70 15.44 16.86
C PHE A 273 9.92 16.23 17.36
N MET A 274 10.80 16.66 16.45
CA MET A 274 12.00 17.44 16.80
C MET A 274 11.66 18.82 17.36
N ALA A 275 10.53 19.40 16.95
CA ALA A 275 9.99 20.66 17.45
C ALA A 275 9.12 20.49 18.72
N HIS A 276 9.19 19.36 19.43
CA HIS A 276 8.41 19.10 20.65
C HIS A 276 6.89 19.24 20.44
N ASN A 277 6.38 18.67 19.34
CA ASN A 277 4.97 18.73 18.92
C ASN A 277 4.48 20.16 18.57
N GLN A 278 5.38 21.06 18.21
CA GLN A 278 5.03 22.36 17.64
C GLN A 278 5.04 22.31 16.12
N HIS A 279 3.95 22.75 15.49
CA HIS A 279 3.86 22.86 14.04
C HIS A 279 4.81 23.95 13.53
N THR A 280 5.83 23.57 12.76
CA THR A 280 6.74 24.52 12.12
C THR A 280 6.29 24.84 10.68
N HIS A 281 6.95 25.81 10.05
CA HIS A 281 6.77 26.05 8.62
C HIS A 281 7.20 24.84 7.78
N ASP A 282 8.32 24.16 8.11
CA ASP A 282 8.74 22.96 7.38
C ASP A 282 7.74 21.82 7.54
N TRP A 283 7.12 21.65 8.71
CA TRP A 283 6.00 20.73 8.89
C TRP A 283 4.85 21.07 7.92
N LEU A 284 4.39 22.34 7.91
CA LEU A 284 3.26 22.77 7.09
C LEU A 284 3.53 22.60 5.59
N TYR A 285 4.77 22.85 5.15
CA TYR A 285 5.19 22.58 3.79
C TYR A 285 4.98 21.13 3.39
N ASN A 286 5.61 20.24 4.16
CA ASN A 286 5.76 18.85 3.81
C ASN A 286 4.41 18.14 3.94
N ILE A 287 3.63 18.44 4.98
CA ILE A 287 2.28 17.87 5.13
C ILE A 287 1.35 18.32 3.98
N THR A 288 1.43 19.58 3.55
CA THR A 288 0.63 20.09 2.43
C THR A 288 1.04 19.43 1.12
N LYS A 289 2.34 19.26 0.88
CA LYS A 289 2.85 18.54 -0.29
C LYS A 289 2.37 17.09 -0.31
N ALA A 290 2.49 16.37 0.81
CA ALA A 290 1.99 15.00 0.93
C ALA A 290 0.48 14.91 0.64
N ALA A 291 -0.31 15.81 1.23
CA ALA A 291 -1.77 15.86 1.04
C ALA A 291 -2.15 16.16 -0.41
N ALA A 292 -1.50 17.16 -1.03
CA ALA A 292 -1.71 17.52 -2.43
C ALA A 292 -1.32 16.40 -3.41
N SER A 293 -0.34 15.59 -3.05
CA SER A 293 0.07 14.39 -3.79
C SER A 293 -0.80 13.15 -3.51
N GLY A 294 -1.93 13.33 -2.81
CA GLY A 294 -2.95 12.28 -2.61
C GLY A 294 -2.77 11.43 -1.34
N TYR A 295 -1.85 11.77 -0.44
CA TYR A 295 -1.69 11.03 0.81
C TYR A 295 -2.78 11.40 1.82
N TYR A 296 -3.78 10.53 1.95
CA TYR A 296 -4.99 10.77 2.74
C TYR A 296 -4.73 11.06 4.22
N LYS A 297 -3.73 10.43 4.87
CA LYS A 297 -3.38 10.75 6.28
C LYS A 297 -2.85 12.17 6.42
N ALA A 298 -2.07 12.64 5.43
CA ALA A 298 -1.60 14.03 5.43
C ALA A 298 -2.78 15.00 5.25
N ALA A 299 -3.72 14.68 4.37
CA ALA A 299 -4.92 15.49 4.19
C ALA A 299 -5.79 15.53 5.46
N HIS A 300 -5.92 14.40 6.16
CA HIS A 300 -6.61 14.35 7.46
C HIS A 300 -5.90 15.20 8.52
N GLU A 301 -4.60 14.99 8.77
CA GLU A 301 -3.82 15.76 9.76
C GLU A 301 -3.81 17.27 9.43
N LEU A 302 -3.73 17.63 8.15
CA LEU A 302 -3.80 19.03 7.72
C LEU A 302 -5.18 19.63 7.95
N GLY A 303 -6.24 18.85 7.76
CA GLY A 303 -7.61 19.21 8.10
C GLY A 303 -7.77 19.51 9.59
N GLU A 304 -7.31 18.60 10.44
CA GLU A 304 -7.31 18.78 11.90
C GLU A 304 -6.49 19.99 12.32
N TYR A 305 -5.32 20.20 11.73
CA TYR A 305 -4.48 21.36 12.01
C TYR A 305 -5.23 22.67 11.77
N TYR A 306 -5.85 22.86 10.60
CA TYR A 306 -6.56 24.10 10.30
C TYR A 306 -7.81 24.30 11.16
N ALA A 307 -8.47 23.21 11.56
CA ALA A 307 -9.62 23.28 12.45
C ALA A 307 -9.24 23.64 13.90
N ASN A 308 -8.04 23.27 14.35
CA ASN A 308 -7.64 23.38 15.76
C ASN A 308 -6.64 24.49 16.07
N SER A 309 -5.80 24.92 15.13
CA SER A 309 -4.81 25.96 15.43
C SER A 309 -5.42 27.36 15.47
N ALA A 310 -4.70 28.30 16.10
CA ALA A 310 -5.11 29.69 16.13
C ALA A 310 -5.01 30.34 14.73
N THR A 311 -5.90 31.28 14.43
CA THR A 311 -5.67 32.23 13.33
C THR A 311 -4.47 33.11 13.65
N ASN A 312 -3.51 33.20 12.73
CA ASN A 312 -2.48 34.22 12.83
C ASN A 312 -3.15 35.61 12.83
N PRO A 313 -2.71 36.55 13.68
CA PRO A 313 -3.26 37.90 13.68
C PRO A 313 -3.16 38.47 12.28
N SER A 314 -4.28 38.97 11.75
CA SER A 314 -4.32 39.56 10.42
C SER A 314 -3.23 40.62 10.31
N ILE A 315 -2.21 40.37 9.47
CA ILE A 315 -1.23 41.41 9.15
C ILE A 315 -2.05 42.58 8.59
N PRO A 316 -1.89 43.81 9.14
CA PRO A 316 -2.69 44.96 8.69
C PRO A 316 -2.62 45.05 7.18
N GLN A 317 -3.80 45.17 6.53
CA GLN A 317 -3.88 45.23 5.07
C GLN A 317 -2.97 46.34 4.57
N GLN A 318 -1.80 45.95 4.04
CA GLN A 318 -0.92 46.88 3.35
C GLN A 318 -1.70 47.50 2.20
N SER A 319 -1.60 48.82 2.06
CA SER A 319 -2.30 49.56 1.01
C SER A 319 -1.95 48.96 -0.36
N PHE A 320 -2.86 49.05 -1.32
CA PHE A 320 -2.60 48.57 -2.69
C PHE A 320 -1.31 49.18 -3.28
N LEU A 321 -0.97 50.41 -2.90
CA LEU A 321 0.27 51.08 -3.30
C LEU A 321 1.52 50.47 -2.64
N GLU A 322 1.43 50.01 -1.40
CA GLU A 322 2.51 49.25 -0.74
C GLU A 322 2.65 47.83 -1.30
N LYS A 323 1.53 47.20 -1.70
CA LYS A 323 1.58 45.92 -2.44
C LYS A 323 2.23 46.10 -3.81
N LEU A 324 1.96 47.20 -4.51
CA LEU A 324 2.58 47.54 -5.80
C LEU A 324 4.05 47.93 -5.67
N SER A 325 4.45 48.64 -4.61
CA SER A 325 5.86 48.94 -4.34
C SER A 325 6.64 47.68 -3.94
N GLY A 326 6.00 46.75 -3.23
CA GLY A 326 6.53 45.40 -2.99
C GLY A 326 6.62 44.56 -4.26
N PHE A 327 5.66 44.69 -5.19
CA PHE A 327 5.66 43.97 -6.47
C PHE A 327 6.72 44.50 -7.45
N SER A 328 6.93 45.82 -7.53
CA SER A 328 8.05 46.38 -8.29
C SER A 328 9.39 45.94 -7.68
N ALA A 329 9.53 46.00 -6.35
CA ALA A 329 10.71 45.45 -5.66
C ALA A 329 10.89 43.93 -5.86
N PHE A 330 9.81 43.17 -6.01
CA PHE A 330 9.80 41.74 -6.32
C PHE A 330 10.28 41.46 -7.76
N LEU A 331 9.82 42.24 -8.74
CA LEU A 331 10.26 42.13 -10.15
C LEU A 331 11.74 42.53 -10.34
N TYR A 332 12.26 43.43 -9.50
CA TYR A 332 13.66 43.86 -9.54
C TYR A 332 14.60 43.08 -8.61
N LYS A 333 14.09 42.13 -7.81
CA LYS A 333 14.94 41.17 -7.09
C LYS A 333 15.49 40.18 -8.12
N GLN A 334 16.80 40.25 -8.38
CA GLN A 334 17.50 39.34 -9.31
C GLN A 334 17.39 37.86 -8.94
N ASN A 335 16.89 37.53 -7.75
CA ASN A 335 16.55 36.19 -7.30
C ASN A 335 15.17 36.20 -6.64
N VAL A 336 14.10 36.09 -7.44
CA VAL A 336 12.81 35.66 -6.88
C VAL A 336 13.06 34.25 -6.34
N ASN A 337 13.09 34.12 -5.01
CA ASN A 337 13.26 32.83 -4.37
C ASN A 337 11.96 32.04 -4.56
N LEU A 338 11.85 31.33 -5.68
CA LEU A 338 10.77 30.40 -5.99
C LEU A 338 10.79 29.17 -5.08
N ASN A 339 11.68 29.11 -4.08
CA ASN A 339 11.69 28.06 -3.08
C ASN A 339 10.29 27.98 -2.44
N PRO A 340 9.54 26.91 -2.70
CA PRO A 340 8.19 26.75 -2.17
C PRO A 340 8.14 26.86 -0.64
N LYS A 341 9.25 26.55 0.05
CA LYS A 341 9.39 26.71 1.49
C LYS A 341 9.34 28.16 1.96
N ALA A 342 9.86 29.10 1.17
CA ALA A 342 9.80 30.52 1.47
C ALA A 342 8.39 31.12 1.24
N ASN A 343 7.57 30.44 0.42
CA ASN A 343 6.21 30.84 0.09
C ASN A 343 5.15 30.32 1.09
N ILE A 344 5.55 29.65 2.17
CA ILE A 344 4.62 29.16 3.21
C ILE A 344 3.94 30.30 3.96
N ALA A 345 4.55 31.47 4.02
CA ALA A 345 3.89 32.68 4.49
C ALA A 345 2.58 32.98 3.71
N HIS A 346 2.46 32.50 2.46
CA HIS A 346 1.21 32.57 1.71
C HIS A 346 0.16 31.55 2.18
N HIS A 347 0.55 30.37 2.68
CA HIS A 347 -0.39 29.40 3.25
C HIS A 347 -1.10 29.97 4.48
N ASP A 348 -0.38 30.65 5.35
CA ASP A 348 -0.98 31.37 6.48
C ASP A 348 -1.85 32.55 6.02
N ALA A 349 -1.51 33.19 4.91
CA ALA A 349 -2.33 34.27 4.33
C ALA A 349 -3.69 33.76 3.81
N PHE A 350 -3.75 32.54 3.27
CA PHE A 350 -5.01 31.92 2.81
C PHE A 350 -5.94 31.49 3.97
N ALA A 351 -5.40 31.37 5.18
CA ALA A 351 -6.06 30.91 6.39
C ALA A 351 -6.12 32.02 7.46
N SER A 352 -6.34 33.27 7.02
CA SER A 352 -6.22 34.49 7.85
C SER A 352 -7.43 34.81 8.73
N THR A 353 -8.57 34.17 8.52
CA THR A 353 -9.77 34.30 9.38
C THR A 353 -10.26 32.92 9.82
N PRO A 354 -10.96 32.81 10.97
CA PRO A 354 -11.44 31.52 11.47
C PRO A 354 -12.30 30.78 10.44
N GLU A 355 -13.15 31.50 9.70
CA GLU A 355 -14.03 30.94 8.67
C GLU A 355 -13.23 30.37 7.49
N LEU A 356 -12.16 31.06 7.07
CA LEU A 356 -11.31 30.58 5.98
C LEU A 356 -10.54 29.33 6.41
N ARG A 357 -10.07 29.27 7.66
CA ARG A 357 -9.40 28.08 8.20
C ARG A 357 -10.33 26.88 8.23
N ILE A 358 -11.57 27.08 8.68
CA ILE A 358 -12.57 26.02 8.75
C ILE A 358 -12.97 25.54 7.35
N LYS A 359 -13.10 26.44 6.37
CA LYS A 359 -13.29 26.05 4.96
C LYS A 359 -12.11 25.25 4.41
N LEU A 360 -10.88 25.62 4.77
CA LEU A 360 -9.68 24.91 4.33
C LEU A 360 -9.57 23.53 5.01
N ALA A 361 -9.86 23.46 6.30
CA ALA A 361 -9.97 22.20 7.05
C ALA A 361 -10.96 21.26 6.36
N HIS A 362 -12.15 21.77 6.06
CA HIS A 362 -13.20 21.03 5.36
C HIS A 362 -12.75 20.48 4.01
N GLN A 363 -12.03 21.26 3.20
CA GLN A 363 -11.52 20.80 1.90
C GLN A 363 -10.51 19.66 2.02
N TRP A 364 -9.59 19.73 2.98
CA TRP A 364 -8.60 18.68 3.21
C TRP A 364 -9.23 17.41 3.77
N LEU A 365 -10.16 17.54 4.72
CA LEU A 365 -10.93 16.42 5.25
C LEU A 365 -11.77 15.73 4.15
N LEU A 366 -12.42 16.49 3.27
CA LEU A 366 -13.12 15.93 2.10
C LEU A 366 -12.16 15.20 1.16
N THR A 367 -10.92 15.68 1.03
CA THR A 367 -9.91 14.99 0.20
C THR A 367 -9.53 13.64 0.80
N ALA A 368 -9.36 13.56 2.13
CA ALA A 368 -9.13 12.28 2.82
C ALA A 368 -10.36 11.34 2.72
N SER A 369 -11.57 11.88 2.92
CA SER A 369 -12.84 11.15 2.79
C SER A 369 -13.05 10.55 1.39
N LYS A 370 -12.71 11.31 0.33
CA LYS A 370 -12.76 10.82 -1.07
C LYS A 370 -11.82 9.65 -1.35
N ASN A 371 -10.77 9.49 -0.54
CA ASN A 371 -9.89 8.32 -0.57
C ASN A 371 -10.37 7.21 0.39
N TYR A 372 -11.63 7.28 0.86
CA TYR A 372 -12.28 6.32 1.75
C TYR A 372 -11.64 6.20 3.15
N TYR A 373 -10.94 7.24 3.61
CA TYR A 373 -10.34 7.22 4.94
C TYR A 373 -11.37 7.55 6.04
N LEU A 374 -11.93 6.50 6.65
CA LEU A 374 -13.01 6.60 7.64
C LEU A 374 -12.76 7.56 8.82
N PRO A 375 -11.53 7.70 9.38
CA PRO A 375 -11.28 8.69 10.42
C PRO A 375 -11.58 10.13 9.99
N ALA A 376 -11.39 10.47 8.70
CA ALA A 376 -11.73 11.80 8.20
C ALA A 376 -13.25 12.03 8.16
N ASP A 377 -14.05 10.99 7.94
CA ASP A 377 -15.52 11.08 7.98
C ASP A 377 -16.02 11.36 9.40
N ILE A 378 -15.37 10.80 10.44
CA ILE A 378 -15.63 11.15 11.85
C ILE A 378 -15.37 12.65 12.08
N THR A 379 -14.18 13.14 11.71
CA THR A 379 -13.82 14.55 11.90
C THR A 379 -14.72 15.50 11.08
N LEU A 380 -15.17 15.09 9.88
CA LEU A 380 -16.15 15.83 9.10
C LEU A 380 -17.50 15.91 9.80
N ALA A 381 -17.97 14.81 10.40
CA ALA A 381 -19.21 14.79 11.16
C ALA A 381 -19.15 15.76 12.34
N GLU A 382 -18.06 15.75 13.11
CA GLU A 382 -17.82 16.69 14.20
C GLU A 382 -17.83 18.14 13.69
N LEU A 383 -17.14 18.41 12.58
CA LEU A 383 -17.10 19.76 11.98
C LEU A 383 -18.47 20.24 11.51
N TYR A 384 -19.30 19.34 10.95
CA TYR A 384 -20.66 19.65 10.53
C TYR A 384 -21.63 19.83 11.69
N LEU A 385 -21.33 19.25 12.85
CA LEU A 385 -22.15 19.39 14.06
C LEU A 385 -21.69 20.50 14.97
N GLN A 386 -20.48 21.02 14.77
CA GLN A 386 -19.98 22.14 15.54
C GLN A 386 -20.70 23.43 15.11
N LYS A 387 -21.65 23.92 15.90
CA LYS A 387 -22.48 25.08 15.53
C LYS A 387 -21.69 26.40 15.47
N PHE A 388 -20.67 26.52 16.31
CA PHE A 388 -19.81 27.71 16.37
C PHE A 388 -18.36 27.36 16.10
N ILE A 389 -17.69 28.18 15.30
CA ILE A 389 -16.23 28.17 15.13
C ILE A 389 -15.59 29.16 16.10
N TYR A 390 -14.33 28.91 16.40
CA TYR A 390 -13.55 29.70 17.34
C TYR A 390 -12.20 30.09 16.72
N PRO A 391 -11.63 31.25 17.10
CA PRO A 391 -10.33 31.68 16.61
C PRO A 391 -9.19 30.67 16.85
N GLU A 392 -9.30 29.87 17.92
CA GLU A 392 -8.38 28.79 18.26
C GLU A 392 -9.17 27.58 18.77
N GLY A 393 -8.75 26.37 18.36
CA GLY A 393 -9.23 25.11 18.93
C GLY A 393 -10.67 24.73 18.61
N THR A 394 -11.17 24.98 17.39
CA THR A 394 -12.60 24.75 17.09
C THR A 394 -13.05 23.30 17.34
N LEU A 395 -12.30 22.30 16.85
CA LEU A 395 -12.61 20.89 17.12
C LEU A 395 -12.02 20.38 18.44
N SER A 396 -11.21 21.19 19.12
CA SER A 396 -10.67 20.86 20.45
C SER A 396 -11.68 21.18 21.56
N LYS A 397 -12.69 22.00 21.27
CA LYS A 397 -13.79 22.26 22.20
C LYS A 397 -14.78 21.10 22.19
N PRO A 398 -15.49 20.87 23.32
CA PRO A 398 -16.57 19.90 23.35
C PRO A 398 -17.59 20.18 22.25
N LEU A 399 -18.05 19.11 21.61
CA LEU A 399 -19.07 19.20 20.56
C LEU A 399 -20.33 19.87 21.13
N ASP A 400 -20.72 21.00 20.55
CA ASP A 400 -21.91 21.76 20.96
C ASP A 400 -22.90 21.88 19.78
N PRO A 401 -23.67 20.82 19.52
CA PRO A 401 -24.49 20.76 18.34
C PRO A 401 -25.79 21.55 18.48
N TYR A 402 -26.19 21.90 19.71
CA TYR A 402 -27.38 22.70 20.01
C TYR A 402 -27.07 24.20 20.18
N GLY A 403 -25.81 24.57 20.41
CA GLY A 403 -25.38 25.95 20.51
C GLY A 403 -25.54 26.56 21.88
N HIS A 404 -25.22 25.81 22.92
CA HIS A 404 -25.27 26.26 24.30
C HIS A 404 -24.06 27.13 24.71
N SER A 405 -23.02 27.22 23.86
CA SER A 405 -21.82 27.99 24.14
C SER A 405 -22.14 29.46 24.43
N THR A 406 -21.67 29.92 25.59
CA THR A 406 -21.76 31.31 26.05
C THR A 406 -20.51 32.12 25.74
N ASP A 407 -19.55 31.55 24.99
CA ASP A 407 -18.30 32.23 24.67
C ASP A 407 -18.57 33.52 23.87
N GLU A 408 -17.84 34.58 24.21
CA GLU A 408 -17.97 35.90 23.57
C GLU A 408 -17.38 35.92 22.15
N ASP A 409 -16.35 35.11 21.89
CA ASP A 409 -15.62 35.04 20.61
C ASP A 409 -16.21 34.00 19.63
N ARG A 410 -17.44 33.53 19.86
CA ARG A 410 -18.06 32.53 18.99
C ARG A 410 -18.47 33.14 17.66
N ILE A 411 -18.22 32.40 16.59
CA ILE A 411 -18.62 32.77 15.22
C ILE A 411 -19.50 31.64 14.69
N ASP A 412 -20.62 31.95 14.04
CA ASP A 412 -21.49 30.92 13.46
C ASP A 412 -20.74 30.10 12.41
N ASN A 413 -20.80 28.77 12.52
CA ASN A 413 -20.14 27.87 11.57
C ASN A 413 -20.95 27.81 10.26
N PRO A 414 -20.43 28.33 9.13
CA PRO A 414 -21.16 28.27 7.86
C PRO A 414 -21.29 26.85 7.29
N LEU A 415 -20.57 25.88 7.86
CA LEU A 415 -20.63 24.48 7.45
C LEU A 415 -21.62 23.65 8.28
N TYR A 416 -22.20 24.21 9.35
CA TYR A 416 -23.09 23.46 10.23
C TYR A 416 -24.25 22.84 9.45
N SER A 417 -24.36 21.51 9.50
CA SER A 417 -25.35 20.74 8.74
C SER A 417 -25.52 19.34 9.34
N PRO A 418 -26.54 19.13 10.18
CA PRO A 418 -26.87 17.81 10.74
C PRO A 418 -27.08 16.73 9.66
N ASP A 419 -27.66 17.11 8.51
CA ASP A 419 -27.85 16.20 7.37
C ASP A 419 -26.52 15.66 6.84
N LYS A 420 -25.53 16.53 6.60
CA LYS A 420 -24.21 16.10 6.12
C LYS A 420 -23.47 15.27 7.17
N ALA A 421 -23.60 15.62 8.45
CA ALA A 421 -23.04 14.83 9.53
C ALA A 421 -23.63 13.41 9.55
N GLN A 422 -24.95 13.29 9.39
CA GLN A 422 -25.65 12.01 9.31
C GLN A 422 -25.11 11.13 8.17
N VAL A 423 -24.83 11.71 7.00
CA VAL A 423 -24.24 11.00 5.85
C VAL A 423 -22.84 10.47 6.19
N MET A 424 -21.97 11.30 6.79
CA MET A 424 -20.63 10.88 7.18
C MET A 424 -20.65 9.76 8.22
N LEU A 425 -21.51 9.87 9.25
CA LEU A 425 -21.67 8.83 10.27
C LEU A 425 -22.21 7.53 9.67
N THR A 426 -23.13 7.62 8.70
CA THR A 426 -23.65 6.46 7.95
C THR A 426 -22.54 5.79 7.14
N GLN A 427 -21.68 6.57 6.48
CA GLN A 427 -20.54 6.06 5.73
C GLN A 427 -19.56 5.31 6.64
N VAL A 428 -19.25 5.83 7.82
CA VAL A 428 -18.37 5.15 8.81
C VAL A 428 -18.97 3.82 9.25
N LEU A 429 -20.24 3.78 9.67
CA LEU A 429 -20.87 2.53 10.11
C LEU A 429 -20.97 1.52 8.97
N THR A 430 -21.28 1.98 7.76
CA THR A 430 -21.32 1.12 6.57
C THR A 430 -19.96 0.51 6.27
N GLY A 431 -18.89 1.31 6.32
CA GLY A 431 -17.51 0.85 6.13
C GLY A 431 -17.09 -0.15 7.19
N CYS A 432 -17.36 0.14 8.47
CA CYS A 432 -17.01 -0.77 9.56
C CYS A 432 -17.71 -2.13 9.41
N LEU A 433 -19.00 -2.14 9.12
CA LEU A 433 -19.78 -3.36 8.90
C LEU A 433 -19.27 -4.14 7.69
N LYS A 434 -19.05 -3.47 6.56
CA LYS A 434 -18.60 -4.14 5.32
C LYS A 434 -17.21 -4.72 5.43
N ILE A 435 -16.28 -4.01 6.04
CA ILE A 435 -14.91 -4.50 6.24
C ILE A 435 -14.92 -5.69 7.19
N ALA A 436 -15.66 -5.62 8.30
CA ALA A 436 -15.80 -6.73 9.24
C ALA A 436 -16.47 -7.96 8.60
N GLU A 437 -17.55 -7.77 7.85
CA GLU A 437 -18.23 -8.83 7.10
C GLU A 437 -17.28 -9.48 6.09
N ALA A 438 -16.62 -8.67 5.25
CA ALA A 438 -15.65 -9.15 4.27
C ALA A 438 -14.54 -9.97 4.94
N LYS A 439 -14.01 -9.50 6.07
CA LYS A 439 -12.97 -10.21 6.84
C LYS A 439 -13.48 -11.55 7.40
N GLY A 440 -14.73 -11.59 7.86
CA GLY A 440 -15.34 -12.79 8.45
C GLY A 440 -15.69 -13.89 7.43
N ILE A 441 -16.06 -13.52 6.21
CA ILE A 441 -16.49 -14.48 5.17
C ILE A 441 -15.38 -14.87 4.19
N SER A 442 -14.35 -14.03 4.04
CA SER A 442 -13.33 -14.26 3.02
C SER A 442 -12.39 -15.40 3.38
N THR A 443 -12.19 -16.29 2.42
CA THR A 443 -11.23 -17.39 2.52
C THR A 443 -9.86 -17.05 1.95
N THR A 444 -9.80 -15.99 1.14
CA THR A 444 -8.58 -15.50 0.50
C THR A 444 -8.45 -13.98 0.60
N ASN A 445 -7.22 -13.46 0.54
CA ASN A 445 -6.99 -12.02 0.55
C ASN A 445 -7.60 -11.30 -0.67
N ALA A 446 -7.61 -11.95 -1.83
CA ALA A 446 -8.19 -11.37 -3.05
C ALA A 446 -9.72 -11.22 -2.93
N GLU A 447 -10.38 -12.22 -2.33
CA GLU A 447 -11.81 -12.18 -2.01
C GLU A 447 -12.11 -11.08 -0.99
N TYR A 448 -11.29 -10.97 0.06
CA TYR A 448 -11.40 -9.91 1.06
C TYR A 448 -11.29 -8.51 0.43
N LEU A 449 -10.24 -8.26 -0.35
CA LEU A 449 -10.08 -7.00 -1.06
C LEU A 449 -11.24 -6.73 -2.03
N HIS A 450 -11.80 -7.74 -2.67
CA HIS A 450 -12.96 -7.53 -3.55
C HIS A 450 -14.21 -7.11 -2.77
N LEU A 451 -14.51 -7.80 -1.66
CA LEU A 451 -15.69 -7.59 -0.83
C LEU A 451 -15.62 -6.33 0.02
N ALA A 452 -14.41 -5.89 0.39
CA ALA A 452 -14.16 -4.67 1.16
C ALA A 452 -14.14 -3.39 0.28
N ARG A 453 -14.56 -3.46 -0.99
CA ARG A 453 -14.69 -2.25 -1.83
C ARG A 453 -15.81 -1.34 -1.31
N PRO A 454 -15.65 0.00 -1.42
CA PRO A 454 -14.53 0.70 -2.07
C PRO A 454 -13.28 0.91 -1.21
N TRP A 455 -13.31 0.60 0.09
CA TRP A 455 -12.18 0.86 1.02
C TRP A 455 -10.88 0.15 0.64
N SER A 456 -10.97 -0.97 -0.08
CA SER A 456 -9.82 -1.71 -0.60
C SER A 456 -9.22 -1.18 -1.90
N LEU A 457 -9.77 -0.10 -2.49
CA LEU A 457 -9.19 0.53 -3.69
C LEU A 457 -7.78 1.08 -3.41
N HIS A 458 -7.54 1.50 -2.17
CA HIS A 458 -6.25 1.89 -1.64
C HIS A 458 -5.89 0.93 -0.50
N ALA A 459 -4.95 0.01 -0.75
CA ALA A 459 -4.61 -1.05 0.21
C ALA A 459 -4.17 -0.45 1.56
N GLU A 460 -3.41 0.62 1.50
CA GLU A 460 -2.93 1.37 2.67
C GLU A 460 -4.06 1.99 3.50
N VAL A 461 -5.20 2.37 2.89
CA VAL A 461 -6.37 2.90 3.59
C VAL A 461 -7.06 1.78 4.35
N LEU A 462 -7.24 0.62 3.70
CA LEU A 462 -7.83 -0.55 4.33
C LEU A 462 -6.97 -1.06 5.50
N GLU A 463 -5.65 -1.16 5.30
CA GLU A 463 -4.69 -1.55 6.35
C GLU A 463 -4.77 -0.62 7.58
N ALA A 464 -5.08 0.67 7.37
CA ALA A 464 -5.21 1.63 8.47
C ALA A 464 -6.47 1.42 9.31
N VAL A 465 -7.51 0.75 8.79
CA VAL A 465 -8.81 0.61 9.45
C VAL A 465 -9.23 -0.84 9.74
N GLU A 466 -8.60 -1.85 9.15
CA GLU A 466 -9.05 -3.26 9.21
C GLU A 466 -8.82 -3.99 10.55
N GLY A 467 -8.13 -3.36 11.49
CA GLY A 467 -7.93 -3.90 12.84
C GLY A 467 -9.26 -3.93 13.60
N ASP A 468 -9.58 -5.04 14.27
CA ASP A 468 -10.87 -5.19 14.97
C ASP A 468 -11.08 -4.11 16.04
N GLU A 469 -10.02 -3.75 16.75
CA GLU A 469 -10.03 -2.64 17.72
C GLU A 469 -10.29 -1.28 17.04
N VAL A 470 -9.71 -1.04 15.86
CA VAL A 470 -9.88 0.22 15.12
C VAL A 470 -11.30 0.33 14.56
N LEU A 471 -11.82 -0.75 13.97
CA LEU A 471 -13.22 -0.80 13.51
C LEU A 471 -14.20 -0.56 14.66
N GLN A 472 -13.93 -1.16 15.81
CA GLN A 472 -14.76 -0.97 17.00
C GLN A 472 -14.68 0.48 17.50
N GLN A 473 -13.48 1.06 17.58
CA GLN A 473 -13.29 2.47 17.96
C GLN A 473 -14.02 3.44 17.01
N LEU A 474 -13.90 3.23 15.69
CA LEU A 474 -14.58 4.07 14.70
C LEU A 474 -16.10 3.97 14.81
N LYS A 475 -16.61 2.75 15.00
CA LYS A 475 -18.03 2.51 15.26
C LYS A 475 -18.49 3.23 16.53
N ASP A 476 -17.79 3.02 17.64
CA ASP A 476 -18.13 3.61 18.93
C ASP A 476 -18.10 5.15 18.88
N SER A 477 -17.11 5.73 18.20
CA SER A 477 -17.04 7.18 17.96
C SER A 477 -18.21 7.68 17.15
N ALA A 478 -18.57 7.02 16.04
CA ALA A 478 -19.71 7.41 15.22
C ALA A 478 -21.03 7.34 16.02
N GLU A 479 -21.21 6.27 16.79
CA GLU A 479 -22.37 6.07 17.66
C GLU A 479 -22.46 7.10 18.78
N MET A 480 -21.33 7.43 19.42
CA MET A 480 -21.24 8.44 20.47
C MET A 480 -21.60 9.83 19.94
N ILE A 481 -21.06 10.22 18.77
CA ILE A 481 -21.37 11.50 18.13
C ILE A 481 -22.86 11.59 17.78
N ALA A 482 -23.42 10.52 17.20
CA ALA A 482 -24.84 10.45 16.88
C ALA A 482 -25.73 10.55 18.12
N ASP A 483 -25.38 9.85 19.20
CA ASP A 483 -26.12 9.90 20.46
C ASP A 483 -26.05 11.30 21.10
N ALA A 484 -24.88 11.95 21.07
CA ALA A 484 -24.69 13.30 21.62
C ALA A 484 -25.47 14.37 20.84
N ALA A 485 -25.55 14.24 19.52
CA ALA A 485 -26.23 15.20 18.64
C ALA A 485 -27.70 14.87 18.38
N GLY A 486 -28.22 13.75 18.89
CA GLY A 486 -29.58 13.30 18.61
C GLY A 486 -29.82 13.00 17.13
N ILE A 487 -28.95 12.20 16.52
CA ILE A 487 -29.00 11.87 15.08
C ILE A 487 -29.26 10.39 14.89
N ASP A 488 -30.32 10.07 14.15
CA ASP A 488 -30.56 8.71 13.66
C ASP A 488 -29.63 8.41 12.48
N ILE A 489 -28.94 7.27 12.55
CA ILE A 489 -28.08 6.81 11.46
C ILE A 489 -28.86 5.82 10.61
N TYR A 490 -29.03 6.14 9.34
CA TYR A 490 -29.79 5.35 8.37
C TYR A 490 -29.25 5.55 6.97
N SER A 491 -29.53 4.59 6.09
CA SER A 491 -29.06 4.68 4.70
C SER A 491 -29.61 5.93 4.01
N SER A 492 -28.71 6.84 3.62
CA SER A 492 -29.04 8.10 2.93
C SER A 492 -28.78 7.96 1.43
N ALA A 493 -29.62 8.57 0.60
CA ALA A 493 -29.41 8.68 -0.85
C ALA A 493 -28.23 9.61 -1.21
N GLU A 494 -27.71 10.37 -0.24
CA GLU A 494 -26.58 11.28 -0.42
C GLU A 494 -25.21 10.59 -0.20
N LEU A 495 -25.20 9.28 0.05
CA LEU A 495 -23.94 8.52 0.14
C LEU A 495 -23.17 8.59 -1.20
N PRO A 496 -21.83 8.71 -1.16
CA PRO A 496 -21.01 8.67 -2.36
C PRO A 496 -21.23 7.42 -3.22
N ASP A 497 -21.08 7.59 -4.54
CA ASP A 497 -21.17 6.48 -5.51
C ASP A 497 -20.22 5.33 -5.13
N GLY A 498 -20.76 4.11 -5.15
CA GLY A 498 -20.01 2.89 -4.82
C GLY A 498 -20.08 2.48 -3.34
N ILE A 499 -20.56 3.34 -2.43
CA ILE A 499 -20.82 2.95 -1.05
C ILE A 499 -22.17 2.22 -0.96
N PRO A 500 -22.23 0.98 -0.43
CA PRO A 500 -23.47 0.20 -0.43
C PRO A 500 -24.50 0.71 0.57
N HIS A 501 -25.76 0.77 0.14
CA HIS A 501 -26.90 1.02 1.02
C HIS A 501 -27.26 -0.25 1.80
N LEU A 502 -26.80 -0.37 3.04
CA LEU A 502 -27.00 -1.56 3.87
C LEU A 502 -28.40 -1.66 4.51
N GLY A 503 -29.25 -0.65 4.35
CA GLY A 503 -30.63 -0.67 4.87
C GLY A 503 -30.75 -0.75 6.40
N PHE A 504 -29.68 -0.49 7.16
CA PHE A 504 -29.76 -0.41 8.62
C PHE A 504 -30.35 0.93 9.07
N LEU A 505 -31.01 0.90 10.21
CA LEU A 505 -31.50 2.05 10.95
C LEU A 505 -31.05 1.91 12.40
N ARG A 506 -30.33 2.90 12.89
CA ARG A 506 -29.91 3.03 14.29
C ARG A 506 -30.52 4.31 14.84
N TYR A 507 -31.41 4.17 15.80
CA TYR A 507 -31.92 5.30 16.58
C TYR A 507 -30.86 5.83 17.53
N HIS A 508 -30.80 7.16 17.72
CA HIS A 508 -30.00 7.73 18.80
C HIS A 508 -30.61 7.37 20.17
N LYS A 509 -29.80 7.35 21.23
CA LYS A 509 -30.23 6.99 22.60
C LYS A 509 -30.91 8.12 23.39
N GLY A 510 -31.15 9.27 22.77
CA GLY A 510 -31.75 10.46 23.41
C GLY A 510 -33.28 10.42 23.44
N THR A 511 -33.90 11.46 24.02
CA THR A 511 -35.35 11.65 23.96
C THR A 511 -35.78 11.91 22.51
N ARG A 512 -36.81 11.20 22.03
CA ARG A 512 -37.38 11.44 20.69
C ARG A 512 -38.07 12.80 20.63
N GLY A 513 -37.92 13.47 19.50
CA GLY A 513 -38.39 14.83 19.22
C GLY A 513 -37.43 15.93 19.67
N GLU A 514 -36.33 15.59 20.34
CA GLU A 514 -35.32 16.56 20.81
C GLU A 514 -34.03 16.51 19.96
N GLY A 515 -33.85 15.47 19.15
CA GLY A 515 -32.68 15.29 18.32
C GLY A 515 -32.61 16.20 17.10
N LEU A 516 -31.39 16.49 16.63
CA LEU A 516 -31.18 17.36 15.47
C LEU A 516 -31.59 16.70 14.15
N LYS A 517 -31.54 15.37 14.07
CA LYS A 517 -31.91 14.64 12.85
C LYS A 517 -32.50 13.29 13.20
N GLU A 518 -33.81 13.29 13.39
CA GLU A 518 -34.57 12.07 13.66
C GLU A 518 -35.31 11.62 12.40
N LYS A 519 -35.40 10.31 12.21
CA LYS A 519 -36.34 9.72 11.26
C LYS A 519 -37.71 9.70 11.92
N GLU A 520 -38.73 10.19 11.21
CA GLU A 520 -40.11 10.06 11.67
C GLU A 520 -40.43 8.59 11.91
N GLU A 521 -41.01 8.27 13.08
CA GLU A 521 -41.62 6.96 13.31
C GLU A 521 -42.85 6.91 12.40
N GLU A 522 -42.72 6.31 11.22
CA GLU A 522 -43.90 5.90 10.45
C GLU A 522 -44.65 4.86 11.31
N GLU A 523 -45.82 5.25 11.84
CA GLU A 523 -46.73 4.43 12.65
C GLU A 523 -47.18 3.13 11.96
#